data_AF-A0A3L8NZ48-F1
#
_entry.id   AF-A0A3L8NZ48-F1
#
_cell.length_a   1.000
_cell.length_b   1.000
_cell.length_c   1.000
_cell.angle_alpha   90.00
_cell.angle_beta   90.00
_cell.angle_gamma   90.00
#
_symmetry.space_group_name_H-M   'P 1'
#
loop_
_entity.id
_entity.type
_entity.pdbx_description
1 polymer ?
#
loop_
_entity_poly.entity_id
_entity_poly.type
_entity_poly.pdbx_seq_one_letter_code
_entity_poly.pdbx_strand_id
1 'polypeptide(L)'
;MSSLTDRPSVGPTDLAEAPSGPIDPARLWNLFSFVPGSRPLSVWVDVLRRLPLSFTPTRVRVRVPGEDVPDIGFDDDTWHRSSTLEGATSVRLEQVENAGRDDERVVAVLQVTVARVVHEVLLSHVEANPELLAALLEAPGLIGGSRGDEQDATWQGETQPQHFEFWYPHDWQHLPRTTDRHGREIIDVSGHPGRISNVVGWRMWAAQDDWYGPGARLYVDLDALATLPLGEVTDLGEDRWHVRLWPDGASFEQIRTAQATLREHLGYDAAAARDDEIYDLITADQPDDPMFVAQDGTFDHGGTTRILQYFSAQKRPTFRSRAAWLEILEFDAEHHQVHSEVIDLRTQPHPEI
;
A
#
# COMPACT_ATOMS: atom_id res chain seq x y z
N MET A 1 -6.89 -32.91 -13.52
CA MET A 1 -8.05 -32.57 -12.67
C MET A 1 -7.81 -33.20 -11.30
N SER A 2 -7.06 -32.52 -10.43
CA SER A 2 -6.91 -32.91 -9.03
C SER A 2 -7.79 -32.00 -8.19
N SER A 3 -8.55 -32.63 -7.29
CA SER A 3 -9.54 -32.01 -6.42
C SER A 3 -8.91 -31.00 -5.46
N LEU A 4 -9.44 -29.77 -5.50
CA LEU A 4 -9.43 -28.85 -4.38
C LEU A 4 -10.32 -29.44 -3.28
N THR A 5 -9.73 -30.19 -2.36
CA THR A 5 -10.42 -30.67 -1.15
C THR A 5 -9.76 -30.06 0.07
N ASP A 6 -10.57 -29.31 0.81
CA ASP A 6 -10.51 -29.04 2.24
C ASP A 6 -9.18 -28.49 2.78
N ARG A 7 -9.01 -27.16 2.66
CA ARG A 7 -8.18 -26.42 3.63
C ARG A 7 -8.99 -26.27 4.93
N PRO A 8 -8.44 -26.62 6.10
CA PRO A 8 -9.12 -26.36 7.36
C PRO A 8 -9.29 -24.85 7.52
N SER A 9 -10.54 -24.40 7.66
CA SER A 9 -10.82 -23.02 8.07
C SER A 9 -10.36 -22.87 9.50
N VAL A 10 -9.36 -22.01 9.73
CA VAL A 10 -9.02 -21.57 11.09
C VAL A 10 -10.19 -20.74 11.59
N GLY A 11 -10.78 -21.15 12.72
CA GLY A 11 -11.81 -20.36 13.38
C GLY A 11 -11.23 -19.07 13.96
N PRO A 12 -12.04 -18.02 14.19
CA PRO A 12 -11.58 -16.72 14.68
C PRO A 12 -10.91 -16.74 16.08
N THR A 13 -10.81 -17.90 16.72
CA THR A 13 -10.31 -18.12 18.08
C THR A 13 -8.87 -18.63 18.19
N ASP A 14 -8.22 -19.01 17.08
CA ASP A 14 -6.86 -19.61 17.13
C ASP A 14 -5.73 -18.58 16.97
N LEU A 15 -6.06 -17.31 16.75
CA LEU A 15 -5.10 -16.21 16.87
C LEU A 15 -5.03 -15.80 18.33
N ALA A 16 -3.84 -15.91 18.93
CA ALA A 16 -3.60 -15.60 20.34
C ALA A 16 -4.21 -14.24 20.71
N GLU A 17 -4.89 -14.18 21.87
CA GLU A 17 -5.42 -12.93 22.42
C GLU A 17 -4.28 -11.90 22.48
N ALA A 18 -4.37 -10.87 21.63
CA ALA A 18 -3.45 -9.73 21.68
C ALA A 18 -3.51 -9.14 23.10
N PRO A 19 -2.40 -8.64 23.66
CA PRO A 19 -2.37 -8.12 25.01
C PRO A 19 -3.43 -7.02 25.19
N SER A 20 -4.36 -7.25 26.11
CA SER A 20 -5.37 -6.28 26.54
C SER A 20 -4.75 -5.31 27.55
N GLY A 21 -4.18 -4.22 27.03
CA GLY A 21 -3.74 -3.06 27.82
C GLY A 21 -4.59 -1.82 27.51
N PRO A 22 -4.62 -0.81 28.40
CA PRO A 22 -5.17 0.49 28.05
C PRO A 22 -4.34 1.06 26.90
N ILE A 23 -5.04 1.24 25.80
CA ILE A 23 -4.62 1.96 24.63
C ILE A 23 -4.16 3.38 25.01
N ASP A 24 -2.98 3.78 24.55
CA ASP A 24 -2.51 5.17 24.63
C ASP A 24 -3.27 6.04 23.60
N PRO A 25 -3.85 7.18 23.99
CA PRO A 25 -4.53 8.14 23.10
C PRO A 25 -3.68 8.75 21.96
N ALA A 26 -2.39 8.39 21.81
CA ALA A 26 -1.49 8.82 20.72
C ALA A 26 -1.63 8.05 19.38
N ARG A 27 -2.61 7.14 19.26
CA ARG A 27 -2.93 6.39 18.02
C ARG A 27 -3.41 7.32 16.92
N LEU A 28 -2.77 7.44 15.75
CA LEU A 28 -3.36 8.21 14.64
C LEU A 28 -2.61 8.03 13.31
N TRP A 29 -2.55 6.80 12.78
CA TRP A 29 -2.25 6.73 11.34
C TRP A 29 -3.53 7.09 10.58
N ASN A 30 -3.36 7.90 9.55
CA ASN A 30 -4.40 8.23 8.60
C ASN A 30 -3.82 7.97 7.21
N LEU A 31 -4.46 7.12 6.42
CA LEU A 31 -4.04 6.83 5.06
C LEU A 31 -5.19 7.18 4.12
N PHE A 32 -4.96 8.10 3.20
CA PHE A 32 -5.91 8.44 2.14
C PHE A 32 -5.35 7.98 0.80
N SER A 33 -6.19 7.33 0.00
CA SER A 33 -5.87 6.88 -1.35
C SER A 33 -6.68 7.64 -2.38
N PHE A 34 -6.05 7.92 -3.52
CA PHE A 34 -6.60 8.68 -4.62
C PHE A 34 -6.43 7.89 -5.92
N VAL A 35 -7.30 8.16 -6.89
CA VAL A 35 -7.17 7.63 -8.25
C VAL A 35 -5.85 8.14 -8.82
N PRO A 36 -4.94 7.25 -9.28
CA PRO A 36 -3.67 7.68 -9.86
C PRO A 36 -3.85 8.70 -10.99
N GLY A 37 -3.03 9.74 -10.99
CA GLY A 37 -3.12 10.83 -11.97
C GLY A 37 -4.16 11.90 -11.64
N SER A 38 -4.99 11.73 -10.61
CA SER A 38 -5.96 12.74 -10.17
C SER A 38 -5.31 14.07 -9.78
N ARG A 39 -4.10 14.02 -9.23
CA ARG A 39 -3.28 15.19 -8.87
C ARG A 39 -1.79 14.89 -8.99
N PRO A 40 -0.99 15.76 -9.61
CA PRO A 40 0.47 15.61 -9.57
C PRO A 40 1.01 15.90 -8.16
N LEU A 41 2.24 15.42 -7.88
CA LEU A 41 2.92 15.65 -6.60
C LEU A 41 3.04 17.15 -6.27
N SER A 42 3.30 18.00 -7.26
CA SER A 42 3.41 19.46 -7.07
C SER A 42 2.13 20.09 -6.49
N VAL A 43 0.95 19.62 -6.90
CA VAL A 43 -0.34 20.08 -6.35
C VAL A 43 -0.49 19.63 -4.90
N TRP A 44 -0.06 18.41 -4.55
CA TRP A 44 -0.07 17.96 -3.16
C TRP A 44 0.90 18.75 -2.28
N VAL A 45 2.10 19.01 -2.78
CA VAL A 45 3.10 19.86 -2.11
C VAL A 45 2.51 21.24 -1.82
N ASP A 46 1.81 21.85 -2.78
CA ASP A 46 1.12 23.12 -2.59
C ASP A 46 -0.01 23.07 -1.56
N VAL A 47 -0.79 21.99 -1.53
CA VAL A 47 -1.84 21.78 -0.51
C VAL A 47 -1.21 21.68 0.88
N LEU A 48 -0.20 20.82 1.05
CA LEU A 48 0.48 20.62 2.33
C LEU A 48 1.16 21.88 2.84
N ARG A 49 1.70 22.72 1.95
CA ARG A 49 2.33 23.99 2.30
C ARG A 49 1.34 25.00 2.87
N ARG A 50 0.08 24.97 2.42
CA ARG A 50 -0.93 26.00 2.75
C ARG A 50 -1.74 25.66 4.00
N LEU A 51 -1.75 24.40 4.40
CA LEU A 51 -2.56 23.92 5.52
C LEU A 51 -1.71 23.77 6.78
N PRO A 52 -2.29 24.03 7.96
CA PRO A 52 -1.61 23.79 9.21
C PRO A 52 -1.31 22.30 9.37
N LEU A 53 -0.04 21.98 9.63
CA LEU A 53 0.40 20.65 10.03
C LEU A 53 0.26 20.50 11.54
N SER A 54 -0.06 19.30 12.00
CA SER A 54 -0.16 19.00 13.44
C SER A 54 1.18 18.84 14.14
N PHE A 55 2.28 19.02 13.41
CA PHE A 55 3.65 18.87 13.89
C PHE A 55 4.58 19.81 13.14
N THR A 56 5.79 20.02 13.66
CA THR A 56 6.82 20.84 12.99
C THR A 56 7.85 19.92 12.34
N PRO A 57 7.88 19.81 10.99
CA PRO A 57 8.87 18.96 10.33
C PRO A 57 10.30 19.47 10.60
N THR A 58 11.22 18.54 10.83
CA THR A 58 12.66 18.82 10.97
C THR A 58 13.48 18.20 9.85
N ARG A 59 12.92 17.22 9.14
CA ARG A 59 13.56 16.50 8.04
C ARG A 59 12.61 16.31 6.87
N VAL A 60 13.15 16.37 5.65
CA VAL A 60 12.45 16.04 4.42
C VAL A 60 13.22 15.05 3.59
N ARG A 61 12.45 14.08 3.07
CA ARG A 61 12.91 13.08 2.11
C ARG A 61 12.10 13.19 0.85
N VAL A 62 12.77 13.26 -0.29
CA VAL A 62 12.14 13.26 -1.60
C VAL A 62 12.62 12.03 -2.35
N ARG A 63 11.69 11.28 -2.96
CA ARG A 63 12.04 10.10 -3.75
C ARG A 63 11.95 10.42 -5.23
N VAL A 64 13.08 10.29 -5.93
CA VAL A 64 13.16 10.28 -7.39
C VAL A 64 13.62 8.87 -7.80
N PRO A 65 12.86 8.13 -8.62
CA PRO A 65 13.29 6.79 -9.05
C PRO A 65 14.66 6.84 -9.75
N GLY A 66 15.60 6.01 -9.30
CA GLY A 66 16.96 5.94 -9.87
C GLY A 66 17.93 7.01 -9.35
N GLU A 67 17.53 7.85 -8.39
CA GLU A 67 18.41 8.85 -7.80
C GLU A 67 18.44 8.75 -6.27
N ASP A 68 19.66 8.79 -5.70
CA ASP A 68 19.87 8.95 -4.28
C ASP A 68 19.78 10.44 -3.92
N VAL A 69 18.60 10.87 -3.48
CA VAL A 69 18.40 12.23 -2.97
C VAL A 69 18.75 12.24 -1.47
N PRO A 70 19.78 13.00 -1.03
CA PRO A 70 20.15 13.04 0.38
C PRO A 70 19.05 13.64 1.24
N ASP A 71 18.97 13.22 2.51
CA ASP A 71 18.09 13.82 3.51
C ASP A 71 18.36 15.33 3.60
N ILE A 72 17.29 16.13 3.52
CA ILE A 72 17.38 17.59 3.56
C ILE A 72 16.77 18.07 4.88
N GLY A 73 17.39 19.08 5.50
CA GLY A 73 16.74 19.83 6.58
C GLY A 73 15.45 20.49 6.08
N PHE A 74 14.45 20.60 6.96
CA PHE A 74 13.25 21.37 6.64
C PHE A 74 13.54 22.87 6.77
N ASP A 75 13.40 23.61 5.67
CA ASP A 75 13.50 25.07 5.60
C ASP A 75 12.42 25.64 4.66
N ASP A 76 12.36 26.97 4.56
CA ASP A 76 11.36 27.66 3.73
C ASP A 76 11.48 27.30 2.23
N ASP A 77 12.66 26.90 1.76
CA ASP A 77 12.93 26.53 0.38
C ASP A 77 12.57 25.06 0.08
N THR A 78 12.32 24.23 1.10
CA THR A 78 12.01 22.81 0.94
C THR A 78 10.76 22.59 0.09
N TRP A 79 9.73 23.42 0.24
CA TRP A 79 8.51 23.33 -0.57
C TRP A 79 8.75 23.65 -2.04
N HIS A 80 9.59 24.66 -2.32
CA HIS A 80 9.95 24.99 -3.70
C HIS A 80 10.72 23.83 -4.33
N ARG A 81 11.77 23.33 -3.66
CA ARG A 81 12.57 22.19 -4.14
C ARG A 81 11.72 20.95 -4.39
N SER A 82 10.78 20.64 -3.49
CA SER A 82 9.92 19.47 -3.59
C SER A 82 8.91 19.56 -4.74
N SER A 83 8.48 20.77 -5.10
CA SER A 83 7.51 20.99 -6.19
C SER A 83 8.16 21.11 -7.57
N THR A 84 9.45 21.43 -7.64
CA THR A 84 10.19 21.62 -8.90
C THR A 84 11.12 20.46 -9.26
N LEU A 85 11.30 19.46 -8.38
CA LEU A 85 12.15 18.32 -8.67
C LEU A 85 11.45 17.42 -9.70
N GLU A 86 11.98 17.44 -10.93
CA GLU A 86 11.48 16.63 -12.03
C GLU A 86 11.59 15.13 -11.67
N GLY A 87 10.57 14.35 -12.01
CA GLY A 87 10.55 12.91 -11.72
C GLY A 87 10.32 12.53 -10.24
N ALA A 88 10.14 13.49 -9.34
CA ALA A 88 9.80 13.19 -7.94
C ALA A 88 8.45 12.46 -7.84
N THR A 89 8.45 11.36 -7.09
CA THR A 89 7.29 10.47 -6.88
C THR A 89 6.82 10.44 -5.43
N SER A 90 7.61 10.97 -4.50
CA SER A 90 7.21 11.06 -3.10
C SER A 90 7.88 12.22 -2.39
N VAL A 91 7.15 12.84 -1.48
CA VAL A 91 7.67 13.77 -0.47
C VAL A 91 7.27 13.24 0.89
N ARG A 92 8.21 13.18 1.81
CA ARG A 92 8.02 12.73 3.18
C ARG A 92 8.62 13.73 4.15
N LEU A 93 7.77 14.26 5.03
CA LEU A 93 8.09 15.19 6.10
C LEU A 93 8.13 14.41 7.41
N GLU A 94 9.21 14.57 8.16
CA GLU A 94 9.41 13.88 9.44
C GLU A 94 9.70 14.89 10.54
N GLN A 95 9.10 14.70 11.71
CA GLN A 95 9.62 15.25 12.95
C GLN A 95 10.52 14.21 13.59
N VAL A 96 11.79 14.57 13.72
CA VAL A 96 12.82 13.74 14.35
C VAL A 96 13.24 14.38 15.66
N GLU A 97 13.18 13.59 16.73
CA GLU A 97 13.68 13.96 18.05
C GLU A 97 14.98 13.21 18.36
N ASN A 98 15.93 13.90 19.00
CA ASN A 98 17.17 13.28 19.47
C ASN A 98 16.91 12.61 20.82
N ALA A 99 16.88 11.28 20.85
CA ALA A 99 16.65 10.49 22.06
C ALA A 99 17.94 10.16 22.84
N GLY A 100 19.11 10.60 22.36
CA GLY A 100 20.40 10.27 22.97
C GLY A 100 21.57 10.53 22.03
N ARG A 101 22.77 10.02 22.40
CA ARG A 101 24.03 10.37 21.73
C ARG A 101 24.11 9.97 20.25
N ASP A 102 23.33 8.98 19.81
CA ASP A 102 23.28 8.50 18.42
C ASP A 102 21.89 7.93 18.01
N ASP A 103 20.85 8.13 18.82
CA ASP A 103 19.52 7.56 18.55
C ASP A 103 18.53 8.65 18.14
N GLU A 104 18.29 8.76 16.83
CA GLU A 104 17.21 9.56 16.27
C GLU A 104 15.90 8.78 16.32
N ARG A 105 14.84 9.42 16.84
CA ARG A 105 13.49 8.87 16.84
C ARG A 105 12.57 9.70 15.96
N VAL A 106 11.94 9.07 14.98
CA VAL A 106 10.84 9.69 14.22
C VAL A 106 9.59 9.68 15.10
N VAL A 107 9.03 10.85 15.37
CA VAL A 107 7.86 11.03 16.24
C VAL A 107 6.60 11.48 15.50
N ALA A 108 6.74 11.95 14.26
CA ALA A 108 5.63 12.25 13.36
C ALA A 108 6.06 12.10 11.90
N VAL A 109 5.14 11.63 11.06
CA VAL A 109 5.37 11.46 9.62
C VAL A 109 4.17 11.97 8.84
N LEU A 110 4.42 12.76 7.80
CA LEU A 110 3.48 13.02 6.72
C LEU A 110 4.16 12.66 5.40
N GLN A 111 3.56 11.78 4.62
CA GLN A 111 4.10 11.32 3.35
C GLN A 111 3.05 11.40 2.26
N VAL A 112 3.43 11.99 1.14
CA VAL A 112 2.68 11.91 -0.12
C VAL A 112 3.45 11.00 -1.06
N THR A 113 2.74 10.07 -1.69
CA THR A 113 3.28 9.21 -2.75
C THR A 113 2.40 9.36 -3.98
N VAL A 114 3.00 9.71 -5.11
CA VAL A 114 2.37 9.78 -6.43
C VAL A 114 3.19 8.91 -7.38
N ALA A 115 2.69 7.72 -7.65
CA ALA A 115 3.27 6.76 -8.55
C ALA A 115 2.21 6.25 -9.53
N ARG A 116 2.67 5.48 -10.52
CA ARG A 116 1.84 4.96 -11.63
C ARG A 116 0.50 4.38 -11.17
N VAL A 117 0.54 3.58 -10.11
CA VAL A 117 -0.58 2.79 -9.59
C VAL A 117 -0.82 2.99 -8.09
N VAL A 118 -0.14 3.96 -7.48
CA VAL A 118 -0.28 4.27 -6.06
C VAL A 118 -0.32 5.77 -5.91
N HIS A 119 -1.39 6.28 -5.32
CA HIS A 119 -1.50 7.68 -5.02
C HIS A 119 -2.07 7.85 -3.62
N GLU A 120 -1.22 8.20 -2.67
CA GLU A 120 -1.56 8.12 -1.24
C GLU A 120 -1.01 9.31 -0.45
N VAL A 121 -1.75 9.70 0.58
CA VAL A 121 -1.31 10.60 1.64
C VAL A 121 -1.38 9.83 2.97
N LEU A 122 -0.24 9.63 3.61
CA LEU A 122 -0.10 8.99 4.90
C LEU A 122 0.29 10.04 5.95
N LEU A 123 -0.46 10.10 7.03
CA LEU A 123 -0.06 10.75 8.28
C LEU A 123 0.13 9.65 9.33
N SER A 124 1.20 9.69 10.12
CA SER A 124 1.45 8.70 11.18
C SER A 124 2.02 9.37 12.42
N HIS A 125 1.70 8.78 13.58
CA HIS A 125 2.14 9.21 14.91
C HIS A 125 1.65 10.60 15.35
N VAL A 126 0.66 11.18 14.65
CA VAL A 126 0.12 12.50 14.96
C VAL A 126 -1.30 12.64 14.47
N GLU A 127 -2.14 13.37 15.20
CA GLU A 127 -3.51 13.65 14.77
C GLU A 127 -3.55 14.42 13.46
N ALA A 128 -4.44 14.06 12.54
CA ALA A 128 -4.68 14.88 11.36
C ALA A 128 -5.30 16.22 11.78
N ASN A 129 -4.68 17.32 11.36
CA ASN A 129 -5.28 18.63 11.54
C ASN A 129 -6.66 18.65 10.85
N PRO A 130 -7.73 19.16 11.48
CA PRO A 130 -9.07 19.17 10.87
C PRO A 130 -9.14 19.84 9.48
N GLU A 131 -8.35 20.88 9.25
CA GLU A 131 -8.28 21.55 7.93
C GLU A 131 -7.60 20.67 6.89
N LEU A 132 -6.55 19.96 7.29
CA LEU A 132 -5.90 18.97 6.42
C LEU A 132 -6.85 17.80 6.10
N LEU A 133 -7.55 17.29 7.11
CA LEU A 133 -8.53 16.21 6.93
C LEU A 133 -9.64 16.64 5.96
N ALA A 134 -10.23 17.81 6.16
CA ALA A 134 -11.26 18.34 5.25
C ALA A 134 -10.72 18.48 3.81
N ALA A 135 -9.51 19.02 3.64
CA ALA A 135 -8.89 19.17 2.33
C ALA A 135 -8.61 17.82 1.64
N LEU A 136 -8.29 16.77 2.40
CA LEU A 136 -8.11 15.41 1.88
C LEU A 136 -9.45 14.80 1.45
N LEU A 137 -10.51 15.01 2.22
CA LEU A 137 -11.86 14.51 1.93
C LEU A 137 -12.50 15.19 0.72
N GLU A 138 -12.15 16.45 0.45
CA GLU A 138 -12.65 17.22 -0.70
C GLU A 138 -11.75 17.09 -1.94
N ALA A 139 -10.60 16.41 -1.84
CA ALA A 139 -9.68 16.30 -2.96
C ALA A 139 -10.26 15.42 -4.09
N PRO A 140 -10.24 15.89 -5.36
CA PRO A 140 -10.59 15.10 -6.53
C PRO A 140 -9.83 13.79 -6.59
N GLY A 141 -10.55 12.75 -7.03
CA GLY A 141 -10.02 11.41 -7.13
C GLY A 141 -9.96 10.67 -5.80
N LEU A 142 -10.51 11.19 -4.69
CA LEU A 142 -10.59 10.44 -3.44
C LEU A 142 -11.25 9.08 -3.68
N ILE A 143 -10.48 8.01 -3.43
CA ILE A 143 -11.01 6.65 -3.37
C ILE A 143 -11.56 6.43 -1.97
N GLY A 144 -10.71 6.62 -0.96
CA GLY A 144 -11.10 6.50 0.42
C GLY A 144 -9.97 6.88 1.34
N GLY A 145 -10.25 6.86 2.63
CA GLY A 145 -9.25 6.99 3.68
C GLY A 145 -9.57 6.10 4.84
N SER A 146 -8.56 5.80 5.63
CA SER A 146 -8.73 4.98 6.83
C SER A 146 -7.93 5.60 7.95
N ARG A 147 -8.51 5.61 9.13
CA ARG A 147 -7.88 5.97 10.39
C ARG A 147 -8.01 4.79 11.32
N GLY A 148 -6.88 4.42 11.87
CA GLY A 148 -6.82 3.40 12.88
C GLY A 148 -5.60 3.60 13.74
N ASP A 149 -5.29 2.54 14.45
CA ASP A 149 -4.44 2.61 15.59
C ASP A 149 -3.34 1.54 15.63
N GLU A 150 -2.58 1.51 16.71
CA GLU A 150 -1.49 0.55 16.90
C GLU A 150 -1.99 -0.89 17.00
N GLN A 151 -3.20 -1.14 17.49
CA GLN A 151 -3.83 -2.47 17.44
C GLN A 151 -4.25 -2.82 16.01
N ASP A 152 -4.81 -1.87 15.25
CA ASP A 152 -5.05 -2.08 13.80
C ASP A 152 -3.76 -2.40 13.06
N ALA A 153 -2.67 -1.68 13.37
CA ALA A 153 -1.34 -1.94 12.81
C ALA A 153 -0.74 -3.26 13.29
N THR A 154 -0.99 -3.65 14.54
CA THR A 154 -0.59 -4.95 15.12
C THR A 154 -1.25 -6.11 14.39
N TRP A 155 -2.55 -6.02 14.13
CA TRP A 155 -3.32 -7.05 13.41
C TRP A 155 -2.87 -7.22 11.96
N GLN A 156 -2.23 -6.20 11.38
CA GLN A 156 -1.65 -6.26 10.05
C GLN A 156 -0.21 -6.73 10.04
N GLY A 157 0.48 -6.49 11.16
CA GLY A 157 1.74 -7.13 11.50
C GLY A 157 1.64 -8.66 11.48
N GLU A 158 0.42 -9.22 11.62
CA GLU A 158 0.21 -10.66 11.47
C GLU A 158 0.53 -11.19 10.08
N THR A 159 0.68 -10.34 9.07
CA THR A 159 1.03 -10.80 7.71
C THR A 159 2.50 -11.19 7.60
N GLN A 160 3.40 -10.41 8.21
CA GLN A 160 4.85 -10.64 8.08
C GLN A 160 5.40 -11.32 9.32
N PRO A 161 6.14 -12.44 9.20
CA PRO A 161 6.83 -13.11 10.30
C PRO A 161 7.54 -12.16 11.28
N GLN A 162 8.30 -11.21 10.73
CA GLN A 162 9.09 -10.24 11.51
C GLN A 162 8.22 -9.29 12.32
N HIS A 163 7.06 -8.89 11.77
CA HIS A 163 6.11 -8.04 12.48
C HIS A 163 5.33 -8.87 13.51
N PHE A 164 4.96 -10.11 13.20
CA PHE A 164 4.31 -11.00 14.16
C PHE A 164 5.19 -11.21 15.39
N GLU A 165 6.48 -11.52 15.20
CA GLU A 165 7.45 -11.69 16.28
C GLU A 165 7.67 -10.42 17.12
N PHE A 166 7.44 -9.23 16.54
CA PHE A 166 7.53 -7.97 17.26
C PHE A 166 6.34 -7.75 18.19
N TRP A 167 5.12 -8.12 17.75
CA TRP A 167 3.88 -7.83 18.48
C TRP A 167 3.39 -8.97 19.38
N TYR A 168 3.73 -10.22 19.03
CA TYR A 168 3.22 -11.41 19.71
C TYR A 168 4.34 -12.17 20.43
N PRO A 169 4.11 -12.66 21.66
CA PRO A 169 5.11 -13.37 22.44
C PRO A 169 5.37 -14.82 21.96
N HIS A 170 4.68 -15.26 20.90
CA HIS A 170 4.74 -16.63 20.38
C HIS A 170 5.41 -16.68 19.01
N ASP A 171 6.07 -17.79 18.70
CA ASP A 171 6.64 -18.04 17.36
C ASP A 171 5.49 -18.23 16.35
N TRP A 172 5.56 -17.59 15.18
CA TRP A 172 4.55 -17.66 14.12
C TRP A 172 4.54 -18.98 13.33
N GLN A 173 5.58 -19.82 13.44
CA GLN A 173 5.78 -21.00 12.57
C GLN A 173 4.63 -22.03 12.56
N HIS A 174 3.75 -21.99 13.58
CA HIS A 174 2.57 -22.84 13.70
C HIS A 174 1.37 -22.32 12.90
N LEU A 175 1.42 -21.09 12.40
CA LEU A 175 0.34 -20.47 11.63
C LEU A 175 0.38 -20.92 10.15
N PRO A 176 -0.77 -20.88 9.46
CA PRO A 176 -0.84 -21.10 8.01
C PRO A 176 0.10 -20.15 7.26
N ARG A 177 0.67 -20.62 6.14
CA ARG A 177 1.64 -19.87 5.35
C ARG A 177 1.19 -19.71 3.92
N THR A 178 1.52 -18.57 3.34
CA THR A 178 1.34 -18.29 1.92
C THR A 178 2.55 -17.52 1.40
N THR A 179 2.50 -17.10 0.15
CA THR A 179 3.54 -16.31 -0.48
C THR A 179 2.94 -14.97 -0.92
N ASP A 180 3.58 -13.86 -0.57
CA ASP A 180 3.11 -12.53 -0.99
C ASP A 180 3.35 -12.30 -2.50
N ARG A 181 2.89 -11.17 -3.02
CA ARG A 181 3.15 -10.78 -4.43
C ARG A 181 4.64 -10.65 -4.77
N HIS A 182 5.49 -10.58 -3.75
CA HIS A 182 6.94 -10.52 -3.82
C HIS A 182 7.62 -11.85 -3.44
N GLY A 183 6.92 -12.98 -3.55
CA GLY A 183 7.57 -14.29 -3.47
C GLY A 183 8.09 -14.65 -2.07
N ARG A 184 7.81 -13.82 -1.06
CA ARG A 184 8.26 -14.01 0.32
C ARG A 184 7.25 -14.87 1.06
N GLU A 185 7.75 -15.83 1.83
CA GLU A 185 6.90 -16.58 2.77
C GLU A 185 6.35 -15.60 3.81
N ILE A 186 5.02 -15.59 3.90
CA ILE A 186 4.26 -14.75 4.82
C ILE A 186 3.22 -15.62 5.53
N ILE A 187 2.69 -15.12 6.63
CA ILE A 187 1.59 -15.78 7.34
C ILE A 187 0.32 -15.58 6.49
N ASP A 188 -0.43 -16.65 6.27
CA ASP A 188 -1.68 -16.61 5.53
C ASP A 188 -2.80 -16.05 6.40
N VAL A 189 -2.95 -14.73 6.33
CA VAL A 189 -4.04 -14.00 7.00
C VAL A 189 -5.32 -13.94 6.15
N SER A 190 -5.47 -14.72 5.08
CA SER A 190 -6.66 -14.67 4.22
C SER A 190 -7.97 -15.01 4.94
N GLY A 191 -7.91 -15.76 6.04
CA GLY A 191 -9.07 -16.01 6.92
C GLY A 191 -9.39 -14.85 7.88
N HIS A 192 -8.50 -13.87 8.01
CA HIS A 192 -8.63 -12.78 8.98
C HIS A 192 -9.51 -11.65 8.41
N PRO A 193 -10.63 -11.29 9.05
CA PRO A 193 -11.56 -10.29 8.52
C PRO A 193 -10.96 -8.87 8.47
N GLY A 194 -10.17 -8.48 9.47
CA GLY A 194 -9.48 -7.19 9.53
C GLY A 194 -8.17 -7.06 8.72
N ARG A 195 -7.89 -7.99 7.79
CA ARG A 195 -6.66 -7.95 6.99
C ARG A 195 -6.68 -6.77 6.02
N ILE A 196 -5.52 -6.16 5.73
CA ILE A 196 -5.39 -5.26 4.58
C ILE A 196 -5.70 -6.04 3.31
N SER A 197 -6.57 -5.51 2.47
CA SER A 197 -6.74 -6.03 1.10
C SER A 197 -6.08 -5.06 0.14
N ASN A 198 -4.97 -5.49 -0.44
CA ASN A 198 -4.26 -4.70 -1.43
C ASN A 198 -4.95 -4.92 -2.78
N VAL A 199 -5.59 -3.86 -3.28
CA VAL A 199 -5.99 -3.76 -4.69
C VAL A 199 -5.16 -2.63 -5.30
N VAL A 200 -4.83 -2.73 -6.56
CA VAL A 200 -4.09 -1.71 -7.29
C VAL A 200 -4.75 -0.32 -7.10
N GLY A 201 -3.96 0.67 -6.67
CA GLY A 201 -4.45 2.02 -6.36
C GLY A 201 -5.03 2.22 -4.96
N TRP A 202 -5.40 1.16 -4.23
CA TRP A 202 -6.02 1.31 -2.91
C TRP A 202 -5.72 0.15 -1.95
N ARG A 203 -5.20 0.51 -0.78
CA ARG A 203 -5.16 -0.40 0.37
C ARG A 203 -6.50 -0.28 1.09
N MET A 204 -7.33 -1.31 0.99
CA MET A 204 -8.61 -1.35 1.69
C MET A 204 -8.38 -1.79 3.13
N TRP A 205 -8.80 -0.94 4.06
CA TRP A 205 -8.78 -1.23 5.50
C TRP A 205 -10.21 -1.49 5.96
N ALA A 206 -10.32 -2.28 7.03
CA ALA A 206 -11.52 -2.34 7.85
C ALA A 206 -11.12 -1.75 9.20
N ALA A 207 -10.95 -0.43 9.21
CA ALA A 207 -10.43 0.33 10.34
C ALA A 207 -11.57 0.88 11.20
N GLN A 208 -11.23 1.53 12.31
CA GLN A 208 -12.25 2.12 13.16
C GLN A 208 -13.01 3.24 12.45
N ASP A 209 -12.29 4.12 11.74
CA ASP A 209 -12.87 5.19 10.95
C ASP A 209 -12.42 5.01 9.49
N ASP A 210 -13.38 4.77 8.60
CA ASP A 210 -13.17 4.68 7.16
C ASP A 210 -13.95 5.79 6.45
N TRP A 211 -13.30 6.43 5.49
CA TRP A 211 -13.92 7.37 4.57
C TRP A 211 -13.93 6.77 3.18
N TYR A 212 -15.01 7.03 2.44
CA TYR A 212 -15.16 6.62 1.06
C TYR A 212 -15.48 7.86 0.24
N GLY A 213 -14.78 8.03 -0.87
CA GLY A 213 -15.06 9.07 -1.85
C GLY A 213 -15.66 8.49 -3.14
N PRO A 214 -15.94 9.34 -4.14
CA PRO A 214 -16.52 8.90 -5.41
C PRO A 214 -15.68 7.83 -6.12
N GLY A 215 -14.35 7.85 -5.94
CA GLY A 215 -13.44 6.88 -6.54
C GLY A 215 -13.59 5.46 -6.00
N ALA A 216 -14.15 5.27 -4.80
CA ALA A 216 -14.39 3.94 -4.22
C ALA A 216 -15.33 3.07 -5.08
N ARG A 217 -16.18 3.67 -5.93
CA ARG A 217 -17.07 2.93 -6.86
C ARG A 217 -16.30 2.00 -7.82
N LEU A 218 -15.00 2.23 -8.05
CA LEU A 218 -14.15 1.32 -8.82
C LEU A 218 -13.95 -0.04 -8.11
N TYR A 219 -13.99 -0.02 -6.78
CA TYR A 219 -13.56 -1.12 -5.94
C TYR A 219 -14.75 -1.81 -5.25
N VAL A 220 -15.66 -1.03 -4.68
CA VAL A 220 -16.73 -1.51 -3.79
C VAL A 220 -18.10 -0.99 -4.21
N ASP A 221 -19.16 -1.65 -3.73
CA ASP A 221 -20.52 -1.14 -3.86
C ASP A 221 -20.73 0.02 -2.87
N LEU A 222 -20.48 1.24 -3.36
CA LEU A 222 -20.58 2.44 -2.53
C LEU A 222 -22.02 2.69 -2.05
N ASP A 223 -23.03 2.28 -2.82
CA ASP A 223 -24.44 2.49 -2.45
C ASP A 223 -24.85 1.55 -1.30
N ALA A 224 -24.14 0.44 -1.10
CA ALA A 224 -24.36 -0.48 0.00
C ALA A 224 -24.08 0.18 1.37
N LEU A 225 -23.22 1.19 1.46
CA LEU A 225 -22.86 1.89 2.72
C LEU A 225 -24.09 2.41 3.46
N ALA A 226 -25.09 2.91 2.74
CA ALA A 226 -26.33 3.43 3.32
C ALA A 226 -27.13 2.38 4.11
N THR A 227 -26.83 1.09 3.91
CA THR A 227 -27.51 -0.05 4.54
C THR A 227 -26.59 -0.90 5.39
N LEU A 228 -25.37 -0.42 5.68
CA LEU A 228 -24.41 -1.14 6.52
C LEU A 228 -25.05 -1.43 7.89
N PRO A 229 -25.09 -2.70 8.35
CA PRO A 229 -25.86 -3.08 9.55
C PRO A 229 -25.09 -2.85 10.87
N LEU A 230 -23.92 -2.21 10.82
CA LEU A 230 -23.03 -1.98 11.97
C LEU A 230 -22.34 -0.62 11.86
N GLY A 231 -21.91 -0.10 13.00
CA GLY A 231 -21.23 1.20 13.09
C GLY A 231 -22.16 2.41 12.96
N GLU A 232 -21.56 3.59 12.90
CA GLU A 232 -22.21 4.85 12.57
C GLU A 232 -21.81 5.25 11.15
N VAL A 233 -22.79 5.41 10.27
CA VAL A 233 -22.59 5.83 8.89
C VAL A 233 -23.09 7.25 8.72
N THR A 234 -22.22 8.13 8.24
CA THR A 234 -22.52 9.53 7.96
C THR A 234 -22.38 9.79 6.46
N ASP A 235 -23.46 10.26 5.83
CA ASP A 235 -23.44 10.81 4.47
C ASP A 235 -22.84 12.22 4.51
N LEU A 236 -21.72 12.41 3.82
CA LEU A 236 -21.01 13.69 3.72
C LEU A 236 -21.38 14.45 2.43
N GLY A 237 -22.30 13.91 1.62
CA GLY A 237 -22.73 14.45 0.33
C GLY A 237 -21.75 14.19 -0.81
N GLU A 238 -22.24 14.33 -2.05
CA GLU A 238 -21.45 14.15 -3.28
C GLU A 238 -20.71 12.80 -3.34
N ASP A 239 -21.40 11.70 -3.04
CA ASP A 239 -20.83 10.34 -2.98
C ASP A 239 -19.66 10.19 -1.97
N ARG A 240 -19.64 11.01 -0.91
CA ARG A 240 -18.69 10.87 0.20
C ARG A 240 -19.38 10.32 1.44
N TRP A 241 -18.72 9.38 2.09
CA TRP A 241 -19.22 8.70 3.28
C TRP A 241 -18.15 8.61 4.34
N HIS A 242 -18.56 8.69 5.60
CA HIS A 242 -17.74 8.31 6.75
C HIS A 242 -18.43 7.18 7.49
N VAL A 243 -17.65 6.16 7.84
CA VAL A 243 -18.08 5.00 8.62
C VAL A 243 -17.20 4.92 9.86
N ARG A 244 -17.81 5.10 11.03
CA ARG A 244 -17.21 4.73 12.31
C ARG A 244 -17.66 3.31 12.66
N LEU A 245 -16.83 2.33 12.34
CA LEU A 245 -17.21 0.92 12.31
C LEU A 245 -17.44 0.33 13.71
N TRP A 246 -16.74 0.82 14.74
CA TRP A 246 -16.96 0.46 16.14
C TRP A 246 -16.63 1.62 17.11
N PRO A 247 -17.24 1.66 18.31
CA PRO A 247 -16.95 2.68 19.32
C PRO A 247 -15.59 2.44 20.00
N ASP A 248 -15.07 3.48 20.67
CA ASP A 248 -13.85 3.34 21.46
C ASP A 248 -14.02 2.33 22.58
N GLY A 249 -13.00 1.50 22.81
CA GLY A 249 -13.04 0.44 23.82
C GLY A 249 -13.92 -0.76 23.46
N ALA A 250 -14.34 -0.90 22.20
CA ALA A 250 -15.00 -2.10 21.70
C ALA A 250 -14.17 -3.37 22.01
N SER A 251 -14.83 -4.47 22.36
CA SER A 251 -14.16 -5.73 22.58
C SER A 251 -13.61 -6.31 21.27
N PHE A 252 -12.62 -7.19 21.38
CA PHE A 252 -12.05 -7.86 20.22
C PHE A 252 -13.10 -8.56 19.34
N GLU A 253 -14.04 -9.29 19.94
CA GLU A 253 -15.12 -9.98 19.23
C GLU A 253 -16.01 -8.99 18.45
N GLN A 254 -16.32 -7.83 19.04
CA GLN A 254 -17.09 -6.78 18.39
C GLN A 254 -16.35 -6.22 17.17
N ILE A 255 -15.05 -5.92 17.32
CA ILE A 255 -14.19 -5.42 16.25
C ILE A 255 -14.15 -6.44 15.11
N ARG A 256 -13.89 -7.72 15.40
CA ARG A 256 -13.83 -8.78 14.37
C ARG A 256 -15.14 -8.95 13.62
N THR A 257 -16.26 -8.92 14.34
CA THR A 257 -17.59 -9.03 13.74
C THR A 257 -17.85 -7.84 12.81
N ALA A 258 -17.50 -6.63 13.24
CA ALA A 258 -17.68 -5.42 12.44
C ALA A 258 -16.80 -5.43 11.18
N GLN A 259 -15.53 -5.82 11.30
CA GLN A 259 -14.62 -5.97 10.16
C GLN A 259 -15.11 -7.03 9.16
N ALA A 260 -15.56 -8.19 9.63
CA ALA A 260 -16.07 -9.25 8.77
C ALA A 260 -17.31 -8.78 8.00
N THR A 261 -18.22 -8.11 8.70
CA THR A 261 -19.45 -7.59 8.13
C THR A 261 -19.19 -6.51 7.09
N LEU A 262 -18.33 -5.52 7.38
CA LEU A 262 -17.96 -4.48 6.40
C LEU A 262 -17.37 -5.11 5.13
N ARG A 263 -16.44 -6.06 5.32
CA ARG A 263 -15.75 -6.75 4.22
C ARG A 263 -16.73 -7.45 3.29
N GLU A 264 -17.66 -8.22 3.87
CA GLU A 264 -18.69 -8.95 3.13
C GLU A 264 -19.65 -7.97 2.45
N HIS A 265 -20.16 -6.99 3.20
CA HIS A 265 -21.18 -6.04 2.76
C HIS A 265 -20.71 -5.15 1.59
N LEU A 266 -19.44 -4.75 1.59
CA LEU A 266 -18.84 -3.93 0.52
C LEU A 266 -18.20 -4.74 -0.60
N GLY A 267 -18.12 -6.07 -0.47
CA GLY A 267 -17.56 -6.95 -1.49
C GLY A 267 -16.05 -6.82 -1.68
N TYR A 268 -15.29 -6.60 -0.61
CA TYR A 268 -13.82 -6.43 -0.68
C TYR A 268 -13.10 -7.60 -1.37
N ASP A 269 -13.56 -8.83 -1.14
CA ASP A 269 -12.98 -10.02 -1.79
C ASP A 269 -13.26 -10.05 -3.30
N ALA A 270 -14.43 -9.56 -3.72
CA ALA A 270 -14.75 -9.43 -5.14
C ALA A 270 -13.92 -8.33 -5.81
N ALA A 271 -13.58 -7.25 -5.08
CA ALA A 271 -12.65 -6.24 -5.55
C ALA A 271 -11.24 -6.81 -5.77
N ALA A 272 -10.72 -7.55 -4.78
CA ALA A 272 -9.40 -8.18 -4.86
C ALA A 272 -9.30 -9.20 -6.00
N ALA A 273 -10.39 -9.90 -6.32
CA ALA A 273 -10.44 -10.81 -7.46
C ALA A 273 -10.38 -10.11 -8.84
N ARG A 274 -10.70 -8.80 -8.90
CA ARG A 274 -10.69 -7.97 -10.11
C ARG A 274 -9.45 -7.08 -10.22
N ASP A 275 -8.40 -7.34 -9.43
CA ASP A 275 -7.20 -6.49 -9.37
C ASP A 275 -6.60 -6.16 -10.75
N ASP A 276 -6.50 -7.17 -11.63
CA ASP A 276 -6.00 -7.01 -13.00
C ASP A 276 -6.89 -6.11 -13.87
N GLU A 277 -8.22 -6.22 -13.74
CA GLU A 277 -9.19 -5.39 -14.46
C GLU A 277 -9.11 -3.94 -13.98
N ILE A 278 -9.01 -3.74 -12.68
CA ILE A 278 -8.88 -2.41 -12.07
C ILE A 278 -7.56 -1.76 -12.49
N TYR A 279 -6.47 -2.53 -12.58
CA TYR A 279 -5.18 -2.05 -13.09
C TYR A 279 -5.35 -1.49 -14.51
N ASP A 280 -5.97 -2.27 -15.39
CA ASP A 280 -6.15 -1.89 -16.79
C ASP A 280 -7.01 -0.62 -16.90
N LEU A 281 -8.04 -0.47 -16.05
CA LEU A 281 -8.89 0.73 -16.00
C LEU A 281 -8.13 1.98 -15.55
N ILE A 282 -7.32 1.90 -14.48
CA ILE A 282 -6.61 3.08 -13.95
C ILE A 282 -5.35 3.44 -14.76
N THR A 283 -4.87 2.51 -15.60
CA THR A 283 -3.69 2.72 -16.45
C THR A 283 -4.00 2.84 -17.94
N ALA A 284 -5.28 2.81 -18.35
CA ALA A 284 -5.70 2.75 -19.76
C ALA A 284 -5.08 3.81 -20.70
N ASP A 285 -4.85 5.02 -20.19
CA ASP A 285 -4.26 6.13 -20.95
C ASP A 285 -2.75 6.30 -20.77
N GLN A 286 -2.12 5.37 -20.03
CA GLN A 286 -0.68 5.37 -19.80
C GLN A 286 -0.01 4.41 -20.77
N PRO A 287 1.20 4.74 -21.26
CA PRO A 287 1.95 3.81 -22.09
C PRO A 287 2.23 2.53 -21.29
N ASP A 288 1.81 1.40 -21.85
CA ASP A 288 2.20 0.09 -21.35
C ASP A 288 3.71 -0.02 -21.35
N ASP A 289 4.28 -0.45 -20.22
CA ASP A 289 5.69 -0.78 -20.21
C ASP A 289 5.88 -2.15 -20.85
N PRO A 290 6.91 -2.31 -21.68
CA PRO A 290 6.93 -3.37 -22.66
C PRO A 290 6.94 -4.75 -21.99
N MET A 291 6.22 -5.70 -22.62
CA MET A 291 6.25 -7.11 -22.22
C MET A 291 7.58 -7.79 -22.60
N PHE A 292 8.33 -7.18 -23.53
CA PHE A 292 9.66 -7.62 -23.93
C PHE A 292 10.56 -6.42 -24.26
N VAL A 293 11.83 -6.48 -23.88
CA VAL A 293 12.86 -5.49 -24.27
C VAL A 293 13.96 -6.22 -25.00
N ALA A 294 14.32 -5.76 -26.20
CA ALA A 294 15.49 -6.24 -26.92
C ALA A 294 16.62 -5.20 -26.77
N GLN A 295 17.83 -5.69 -26.47
CA GLN A 295 19.03 -4.89 -26.30
C GLN A 295 20.10 -5.45 -27.24
N ASP A 296 20.73 -4.59 -28.02
CA ASP A 296 21.88 -4.93 -28.84
C ASP A 296 23.16 -4.51 -28.10
N GLY A 297 24.20 -5.35 -28.11
CA GLY A 297 25.42 -5.07 -27.36
C GLY A 297 26.45 -6.19 -27.38
N THR A 298 27.30 -6.21 -26.37
CA THR A 298 28.19 -7.33 -26.08
C THR A 298 27.92 -7.76 -24.65
N PHE A 299 27.43 -8.98 -24.49
CA PHE A 299 27.00 -9.52 -23.21
C PHE A 299 27.95 -10.61 -22.71
N ASP A 300 27.93 -10.88 -21.40
CA ASP A 300 28.93 -11.72 -20.72
C ASP A 300 29.03 -13.15 -21.28
N HIS A 301 27.97 -13.68 -21.87
CA HIS A 301 27.93 -15.04 -22.44
C HIS A 301 28.29 -15.09 -23.93
N GLY A 302 28.78 -13.99 -24.50
CA GLY A 302 29.11 -13.88 -25.93
C GLY A 302 27.90 -13.55 -26.82
N GLY A 303 26.78 -13.14 -26.22
CA GLY A 303 25.61 -12.67 -26.96
C GLY A 303 25.84 -11.28 -27.57
N THR A 304 25.23 -11.07 -28.74
CA THR A 304 25.12 -9.76 -29.40
C THR A 304 23.73 -9.13 -29.26
N THR A 305 22.72 -9.94 -28.93
CA THR A 305 21.35 -9.50 -28.64
C THR A 305 20.88 -10.14 -27.34
N ARG A 306 20.29 -9.35 -26.43
CA ARG A 306 19.64 -9.81 -25.19
C ARG A 306 18.16 -9.47 -25.23
N ILE A 307 17.30 -10.45 -25.00
CA ILE A 307 15.85 -10.29 -24.91
C ILE A 307 15.43 -10.50 -23.45
N LEU A 308 14.78 -9.49 -22.89
CA LEU A 308 14.18 -9.50 -21.56
C LEU A 308 12.68 -9.71 -21.72
N GLN A 309 12.12 -10.85 -21.29
CA GLN A 309 10.68 -11.13 -21.36
C GLN A 309 10.06 -11.18 -19.97
N TYR A 310 8.95 -10.49 -19.79
CA TYR A 310 8.31 -10.29 -18.48
C TYR A 310 7.07 -11.18 -18.34
N PHE A 311 6.96 -11.88 -17.20
CA PHE A 311 5.85 -12.79 -16.93
C PHE A 311 5.21 -12.54 -15.57
N SER A 312 3.89 -12.71 -15.49
CA SER A 312 3.12 -12.61 -14.24
C SER A 312 3.46 -13.77 -13.30
N ALA A 313 2.97 -13.71 -12.06
CA ALA A 313 3.17 -14.79 -11.08
C ALA A 313 2.67 -16.16 -11.59
N GLN A 314 1.68 -16.17 -12.48
CA GLN A 314 1.10 -17.35 -13.13
C GLN A 314 1.81 -17.73 -14.43
N LYS A 315 3.02 -17.19 -14.71
CA LYS A 315 3.84 -17.47 -15.89
C LYS A 315 3.17 -17.15 -17.24
N ARG A 316 2.35 -16.10 -17.28
CA ARG A 316 1.81 -15.53 -18.53
C ARG A 316 2.60 -14.29 -18.92
N PRO A 317 2.86 -14.03 -20.22
CA PRO A 317 3.46 -12.77 -20.64
C PRO A 317 2.68 -11.59 -20.06
N THR A 318 3.38 -10.60 -19.51
CA THR A 318 2.77 -9.43 -18.86
C THR A 318 3.66 -8.22 -19.02
N PHE A 319 3.12 -7.03 -18.75
CA PHE A 319 3.90 -5.79 -18.76
C PHE A 319 4.96 -5.83 -17.67
N ARG A 320 6.13 -5.22 -17.90
CA ARG A 320 7.26 -5.23 -16.96
C ARG A 320 6.85 -4.84 -15.53
N SER A 321 5.93 -3.88 -15.38
CA SER A 321 5.46 -3.38 -14.08
C SER A 321 4.57 -4.36 -13.30
N ARG A 322 4.10 -5.42 -13.95
CA ARG A 322 3.29 -6.52 -13.37
C ARG A 322 4.07 -7.83 -13.29
N ALA A 323 5.35 -7.81 -13.67
CA ALA A 323 6.16 -9.00 -13.80
C ALA A 323 6.57 -9.55 -12.43
N ALA A 324 6.28 -10.82 -12.20
CA ALA A 324 6.87 -11.59 -11.10
C ALA A 324 8.15 -12.31 -11.55
N TRP A 325 8.30 -12.54 -12.85
CA TRP A 325 9.43 -13.25 -13.42
C TRP A 325 9.96 -12.50 -14.63
N LEU A 326 11.28 -12.58 -14.80
CA LEU A 326 11.99 -12.12 -15.98
C LEU A 326 12.71 -13.31 -16.59
N GLU A 327 12.50 -13.56 -17.87
CA GLU A 327 13.33 -14.44 -18.67
C GLU A 327 14.32 -13.60 -19.47
N ILE A 328 15.61 -13.85 -19.26
CA ILE A 328 16.70 -13.25 -20.03
C ILE A 328 17.16 -14.30 -21.04
N LEU A 329 17.14 -13.93 -22.32
CA LEU A 329 17.66 -14.76 -23.41
C LEU A 329 18.77 -13.99 -24.10
N GLU A 330 19.93 -14.60 -24.34
CA GLU A 330 20.99 -13.98 -25.15
C GLU A 330 21.25 -14.80 -26.41
N PHE A 331 21.48 -14.11 -27.52
CA PHE A 331 21.73 -14.67 -28.84
C PHE A 331 23.04 -14.14 -29.43
N ASP A 332 23.83 -15.01 -30.07
CA ASP A 332 25.03 -14.64 -30.82
C ASP A 332 24.69 -13.91 -32.14
N ALA A 333 25.72 -13.50 -32.90
CA ALA A 333 25.56 -12.78 -34.17
C ALA A 333 24.87 -13.63 -35.26
N GLU A 334 24.89 -14.94 -35.10
CA GLU A 334 24.25 -15.93 -35.97
C GLU A 334 22.82 -16.27 -35.52
N HIS A 335 22.31 -15.63 -34.46
CA HIS A 335 21.01 -15.85 -33.81
C HIS A 335 20.85 -17.21 -33.11
N HIS A 336 21.95 -17.85 -32.70
CA HIS A 336 21.86 -18.98 -31.77
C HIS A 336 21.74 -18.48 -30.35
N GLN A 337 20.83 -19.09 -29.59
CA GLN A 337 20.71 -18.82 -28.17
C GLN A 337 21.95 -19.32 -27.43
N VAL A 338 22.69 -18.41 -26.82
CA VAL A 338 23.92 -18.71 -26.06
C VAL A 338 23.69 -18.70 -24.55
N HIS A 339 22.60 -18.08 -24.09
CA HIS A 339 22.23 -18.03 -22.68
C HIS A 339 20.71 -17.97 -22.49
N SER A 340 20.24 -18.57 -21.40
CA SER A 340 18.90 -18.36 -20.86
C SER A 340 18.94 -18.42 -19.35
N GLU A 341 18.32 -17.43 -18.74
CA GLU A 341 18.15 -17.34 -17.30
C GLU A 341 16.72 -16.91 -17.01
N VAL A 342 16.15 -17.49 -15.94
CA VAL A 342 14.86 -17.06 -15.41
C VAL A 342 15.10 -16.49 -14.03
N ILE A 343 14.95 -15.18 -13.90
CA ILE A 343 15.08 -14.45 -12.65
C ILE A 343 13.70 -14.33 -12.01
N ASP A 344 13.64 -14.67 -10.73
CA ASP A 344 12.50 -14.36 -9.89
C ASP A 344 12.63 -12.91 -9.38
N LEU A 345 12.04 -11.96 -10.11
CA LEU A 345 12.07 -10.52 -9.80
C LEU A 345 11.52 -10.18 -8.41
N ARG A 346 10.84 -11.14 -7.79
CA ARG A 346 10.29 -11.05 -6.45
C ARG A 346 11.34 -11.21 -5.35
N THR A 347 12.36 -12.05 -5.60
CA THR A 347 13.43 -12.36 -4.62
C THR A 347 14.75 -11.69 -4.94
N GLN A 348 14.95 -11.29 -6.20
CA GLN A 348 16.11 -10.55 -6.65
C GLN A 348 15.62 -9.30 -7.39
N PRO A 349 15.81 -8.09 -6.85
CA PRO A 349 15.54 -6.87 -7.60
C PRO A 349 16.41 -6.86 -8.85
N HIS A 350 15.88 -6.29 -9.93
CA HIS A 350 16.51 -6.27 -11.25
C HIS A 350 17.96 -5.74 -11.14
N PRO A 351 18.96 -6.44 -11.71
CA PRO A 351 20.36 -6.00 -11.58
C PRO A 351 20.67 -4.66 -12.28
N GLU A 352 19.76 -4.17 -13.13
CA GLU A 352 19.90 -2.94 -13.91
C GLU A 352 18.73 -1.93 -13.75
N ILE A 353 17.90 -2.04 -12.70
CA ILE A 353 16.85 -1.02 -12.36
C ILE A 353 17.00 -0.57 -10.91
#